data_AF-A0A3D3T288-F1
#
_entry.id   AF-A0A3D3T288-F1
#
_cell.length_a   1.000
_cell.length_b   1.000
_cell.length_c   1.000
_cell.angle_alpha   90.00
_cell.angle_beta   90.00
_cell.angle_gamma   90.00
#
_symmetry.space_group_name_H-M   'P 1'
#
loop_
_entity.id
_entity.type
_entity.pdbx_description
1 polymer ?
#
loop_
_entity_poly.entity_id
_entity_poly.type
_entity_poly.pdbx_seq_one_letter_code
_entity_poly.pdbx_strand_id
1 'polypeptide(L)'
;MVNPVTGRQELSLISPQQEVAIGQQQYQSGQQSQGGLYYIDPAVQRYVAEVGHKLARVSDRPELPYEFVVLNNSVPNAWALPGGKIAINRGLLIHLEDESQLAAVLAHEIVHAAARHGATQMTRGMLANIGLQALGSATNNNPLGGMAAQLGTSAWMSRYGRSAELESDAYGMDYMVRA
;
A
#
# COMPACT_ATOMS: atom_id res chain seq x y z
N MET A 1 15.45 9.90 4.44
CA MET A 1 14.26 9.64 5.30
C MET A 1 14.54 8.37 6.09
N VAL A 2 14.09 8.23 7.33
CA VAL A 2 14.20 6.95 8.07
C VAL A 2 12.95 6.11 7.80
N ASN A 3 13.15 4.83 7.44
CA ASN A 3 12.07 3.85 7.34
C ASN A 3 11.60 3.48 8.75
N PRO A 4 10.32 3.71 9.12
CA PRO A 4 9.85 3.51 10.49
C PRO A 4 9.90 2.05 10.98
N VAL A 5 9.79 1.08 10.06
CA VAL A 5 9.79 -0.35 10.38
C VAL A 5 11.22 -0.86 10.51
N THR A 6 12.08 -0.56 9.53
CA THR A 6 13.44 -1.13 9.49
C THR A 6 14.51 -0.28 10.17
N GLY A 7 14.20 0.98 10.49
CA GLY A 7 15.16 1.96 11.02
C GLY A 7 16.24 2.42 10.04
N ARG A 8 16.25 1.91 8.80
CA ARG A 8 17.27 2.23 7.79
C ARG A 8 17.02 3.59 7.15
N GLN A 9 18.09 4.25 6.72
CA GLN A 9 17.98 5.45 5.91
C GLN A 9 17.69 5.09 4.46
N GLU A 10 16.61 5.66 3.92
CA GLU A 10 16.20 5.51 2.53
C GLU A 10 16.04 6.87 1.85
N LEU A 11 16.35 6.90 0.56
CA LEU A 11 16.06 8.05 -0.30
C LEU A 11 14.56 8.07 -0.59
N SER A 12 13.91 9.19 -0.28
CA SER A 12 12.50 9.40 -0.57
C SER A 12 12.27 10.84 -1.00
N LEU A 13 11.64 11.03 -2.15
CA LEU A 13 11.22 12.34 -2.65
C LEU A 13 9.79 12.70 -2.20
N ILE A 14 9.14 11.81 -1.46
CA ILE A 14 7.74 11.93 -1.04
C ILE A 14 7.69 12.11 0.49
N SER A 15 7.14 13.23 0.94
CA SER A 15 6.94 13.49 2.36
C SER A 15 5.84 12.58 2.96
N PRO A 16 5.81 12.37 4.28
CA PRO A 16 4.74 11.60 4.93
C PRO A 16 3.33 12.17 4.65
N GLN A 17 3.19 13.49 4.56
CA GLN A 17 1.92 14.14 4.26
C GLN A 17 1.50 13.91 2.80
N GLN A 18 2.45 13.99 1.86
CA GLN A 18 2.20 13.67 0.47
C GLN A 18 1.82 12.20 0.30
N GLU A 19 2.45 11.31 1.06
CA GLU A 19 2.12 9.88 1.06
C GLU A 19 0.64 9.63 1.39
N VAL A 20 0.15 10.22 2.49
CA VAL A 20 -1.26 10.13 2.91
C VAL A 20 -2.19 10.73 1.85
N ALA A 21 -1.84 11.90 1.32
CA ALA A 21 -2.64 12.57 0.28
C ALA A 21 -2.75 11.73 -0.99
N ILE A 22 -1.65 11.11 -1.43
CA ILE A 22 -1.63 10.22 -2.61
C ILE A 22 -2.53 9.01 -2.37
N GLY A 23 -2.39 8.36 -1.20
CA GLY A 23 -3.25 7.24 -0.83
C GLY A 23 -4.72 7.59 -0.88
N GLN A 24 -5.11 8.69 -0.22
CA GLN A 24 -6.50 9.16 -0.19
C GLN A 24 -7.04 9.52 -1.58
N GLN A 25 -6.24 10.17 -2.42
CA GLN A 25 -6.64 10.55 -3.77
C GLN A 25 -6.85 9.33 -4.68
N GLN A 26 -6.02 8.29 -4.54
CA GLN A 26 -6.04 7.12 -5.42
C GLN A 26 -6.93 5.98 -4.93
N TYR A 27 -7.42 6.04 -3.69
CA TYR A 27 -8.10 4.88 -3.10
C TYR A 27 -9.42 4.57 -3.81
N GLN A 28 -10.27 5.57 -4.06
CA GLN A 28 -11.55 5.36 -4.71
C GLN A 28 -11.39 4.84 -6.15
N SER A 29 -10.47 5.41 -6.93
CA SER A 29 -10.21 4.95 -8.30
C SER A 29 -9.62 3.54 -8.32
N GLY A 30 -8.73 3.20 -7.37
CA GLY A 30 -8.17 1.86 -7.21
C GLY A 30 -9.19 0.81 -6.77
N GLN A 31 -10.15 1.19 -5.91
CA GLN A 31 -11.29 0.33 -5.57
C GLN A 31 -12.16 0.06 -6.81
N GLN A 32 -12.51 1.11 -7.57
CA GLN A 32 -13.36 1.00 -8.76
C GLN A 32 -12.73 0.15 -9.86
N SER A 33 -11.43 0.30 -10.12
CA SER A 33 -10.72 -0.50 -11.14
C SER A 33 -10.66 -1.99 -10.78
N GLN A 34 -10.89 -2.34 -9.51
CA GLN A 34 -10.93 -3.72 -9.02
C GLN A 34 -12.34 -4.15 -8.58
N GLY A 35 -13.37 -3.72 -9.30
CA GLY A 35 -14.73 -4.22 -9.13
C GLY A 35 -15.55 -3.50 -8.05
N GLY A 36 -14.98 -2.50 -7.38
CA GLY A 36 -15.65 -1.69 -6.36
C GLY A 36 -15.83 -2.42 -5.03
N LEU A 37 -16.45 -1.72 -4.08
CA LEU A 37 -16.70 -2.26 -2.74
C LEU A 37 -17.68 -3.43 -2.76
N TYR A 38 -17.40 -4.43 -1.92
CA TYR A 38 -18.29 -5.57 -1.71
C TYR A 38 -19.38 -5.21 -0.69
N TYR A 39 -20.59 -4.91 -1.18
CA TYR A 39 -21.73 -4.49 -0.35
C TYR A 39 -22.74 -5.60 -0.04
N ILE A 40 -22.55 -6.81 -0.57
CA ILE A 40 -23.53 -7.91 -0.44
C ILE A 40 -23.62 -8.38 1.02
N ASP A 41 -22.48 -8.45 1.71
CA ASP A 41 -22.43 -8.78 3.14
C ASP A 41 -21.60 -7.73 3.91
N PRO A 42 -22.27 -6.75 4.54
CA PRO A 42 -21.61 -5.75 5.37
C PRO A 42 -20.88 -6.34 6.59
N ALA A 43 -21.23 -7.55 7.05
CA ALA A 43 -20.54 -8.18 8.18
C ALA A 43 -19.11 -8.58 7.81
N VAL A 44 -18.90 -9.09 6.59
CA VAL A 44 -17.55 -9.40 6.08
C VAL A 44 -16.68 -8.14 6.04
N GLN A 45 -17.25 -7.02 5.59
CA GLN A 45 -16.52 -5.75 5.56
C GLN A 45 -16.10 -5.28 6.96
N ARG A 46 -17.02 -5.31 7.92
CA ARG A 46 -16.73 -4.94 9.31
C ARG A 46 -15.67 -5.85 9.92
N TYR A 47 -15.79 -7.15 9.72
CA TYR A 47 -14.86 -8.13 10.28
C TYR A 47 -13.43 -7.96 9.75
N VAL A 48 -13.25 -7.81 8.43
CA VAL A 48 -11.93 -7.55 7.84
C VAL A 48 -11.34 -6.25 8.38
N ALA A 49 -12.16 -5.20 8.52
CA ALA A 49 -11.71 -3.94 9.11
C ALA A 49 -11.34 -4.07 10.60
N GLU A 50 -12.09 -4.84 11.39
CA GLU A 50 -11.80 -5.10 12.80
C GLU A 50 -10.45 -5.80 12.97
N VAL A 51 -10.19 -6.87 12.19
CA VAL A 51 -8.88 -7.58 12.18
C VAL A 51 -7.77 -6.65 11.73
N GLY A 52 -7.96 -5.91 10.63
CA GLY A 52 -6.99 -4.96 10.10
C GLY A 52 -6.64 -3.86 11.10
N HIS A 53 -7.64 -3.26 11.75
CA HIS A 53 -7.41 -2.25 12.78
C HIS A 53 -6.75 -2.83 14.04
N LYS A 54 -6.99 -4.10 14.38
CA LYS A 54 -6.29 -4.77 15.49
C LYS A 54 -4.79 -4.84 15.22
N LEU A 55 -4.40 -5.26 14.03
CA LEU A 55 -3.00 -5.33 13.59
C LEU A 55 -2.37 -3.94 13.44
N ALA A 56 -3.09 -2.98 12.84
CA ALA A 56 -2.57 -1.64 12.60
C ALA A 56 -2.24 -0.87 13.89
N ARG A 57 -2.95 -1.14 15.00
CA ARG A 57 -2.68 -0.50 16.30
C ARG A 57 -1.32 -0.86 16.89
N VAL A 58 -0.75 -2.00 16.51
CA VAL A 58 0.55 -2.49 17.00
C VAL A 58 1.68 -2.35 15.96
N SER A 59 1.37 -1.72 14.81
CA SER A 59 2.36 -1.45 13.77
C SER A 59 3.35 -0.37 14.20
N ASP A 60 4.42 -0.19 13.42
CA ASP A 60 5.39 0.89 13.65
C ASP A 60 4.87 2.27 13.21
N ARG A 61 3.65 2.36 12.65
CA ARG A 61 2.98 3.62 12.28
C ARG A 61 1.48 3.61 12.61
N PRO A 62 1.09 3.44 13.88
CA PRO A 62 -0.32 3.30 14.27
C PRO A 62 -1.13 4.60 14.05
N GLU A 63 -0.45 5.74 13.83
CA GLU A 63 -1.05 7.04 13.56
C GLU A 63 -1.55 7.24 12.13
N LEU A 64 -1.22 6.33 11.20
CA LEU A 64 -1.72 6.40 9.84
C LEU A 64 -3.26 6.26 9.81
N PRO A 65 -3.96 6.96 8.89
CA PRO A 65 -5.41 6.88 8.75
C PRO A 65 -5.82 5.59 8.02
N TYR A 66 -5.52 4.46 8.64
CA TYR A 66 -5.76 3.13 8.08
C TYR A 66 -7.23 2.95 7.71
N GLU A 67 -7.45 2.34 6.55
CA GLU A 67 -8.76 1.98 6.07
C GLU A 67 -8.66 0.65 5.35
N PHE A 68 -9.59 -0.25 5.64
CA PHE A 68 -9.61 -1.61 5.14
C PHE A 68 -10.92 -1.83 4.41
N VAL A 69 -10.84 -2.33 3.17
CA VAL A 69 -12.03 -2.65 2.39
C VAL A 69 -11.92 -3.98 1.68
N VAL A 70 -13.06 -4.63 1.52
CA VAL A 70 -13.26 -5.82 0.72
C VAL A 70 -13.82 -5.41 -0.63
N LEU A 71 -13.17 -5.87 -1.70
CA LEU A 71 -13.56 -5.58 -3.07
C LEU A 71 -14.34 -6.72 -3.68
N ASN A 72 -15.30 -6.37 -4.53
CA ASN A 72 -16.12 -7.32 -5.27
C ASN A 72 -15.37 -7.88 -6.50
N ASN A 73 -14.21 -8.45 -6.27
CA ASN A 73 -13.35 -9.05 -7.29
C ASN A 73 -13.05 -10.51 -6.93
N SER A 74 -13.26 -11.42 -7.88
CA SER A 74 -12.98 -12.85 -7.71
C SER A 74 -11.52 -13.24 -7.93
N VAL A 75 -10.69 -12.35 -8.47
CA VAL A 75 -9.25 -12.61 -8.62
C VAL A 75 -8.58 -12.50 -7.23
N PRO A 76 -7.88 -13.54 -6.74
CA PRO A 76 -7.19 -13.48 -5.45
C PRO A 76 -6.12 -12.38 -5.46
N ASN A 77 -6.29 -11.37 -4.61
CA ASN A 77 -5.33 -10.28 -4.42
C ASN A 77 -5.61 -9.52 -3.12
N ALA A 78 -4.57 -8.85 -2.61
CA ALA A 78 -4.65 -7.77 -1.65
C ALA A 78 -3.64 -6.68 -2.05
N TRP A 79 -3.80 -5.47 -1.55
CA TRP A 79 -2.87 -4.37 -1.83
C TRP A 79 -2.98 -3.26 -0.80
N ALA A 80 -1.87 -2.58 -0.59
CA ALA A 80 -1.77 -1.34 0.15
C ALA A 80 -1.36 -0.17 -0.76
N LEU A 81 -2.07 0.94 -0.64
CA LEU A 81 -1.61 2.25 -1.09
C LEU A 81 -0.85 2.96 0.05
N PRO A 82 0.01 3.93 -0.31
CA PRO A 82 0.72 4.72 0.69
C PRO A 82 -0.26 5.40 1.67
N GLY A 83 0.14 5.58 2.93
CA GLY A 83 -0.72 6.22 3.93
C GLY A 83 -1.84 5.33 4.53
N GLY A 84 -1.76 4.02 4.36
CA GLY A 84 -2.59 3.06 5.12
C GLY A 84 -3.91 2.66 4.47
N LYS A 85 -4.11 2.90 3.17
CA LYS A 85 -5.32 2.45 2.47
C LYS A 85 -5.11 1.04 1.93
N ILE A 86 -5.83 0.08 2.50
CA ILE A 86 -5.63 -1.36 2.25
C ILE A 86 -6.91 -1.95 1.70
N ALA A 87 -6.80 -2.83 0.71
CA ALA A 87 -7.93 -3.59 0.23
C ALA A 87 -7.60 -5.05 -0.01
N ILE A 88 -8.61 -5.89 0.14
CA ILE A 88 -8.55 -7.33 -0.12
C ILE A 88 -9.69 -7.73 -1.04
N ASN A 89 -9.41 -8.55 -2.04
CA ASN A 89 -10.43 -9.05 -2.95
C ASN A 89 -11.22 -10.19 -2.28
N ARG A 90 -12.55 -10.25 -2.49
CA ARG A 90 -13.35 -11.40 -2.05
C ARG A 90 -12.81 -12.74 -2.57
N GLY A 91 -12.18 -12.72 -3.76
CA GLY A 91 -11.51 -13.87 -4.34
C GLY A 91 -10.36 -14.41 -3.52
N LEU A 92 -9.65 -13.57 -2.74
CA LEU A 92 -8.62 -14.06 -1.82
C LEU A 92 -9.25 -14.64 -0.56
N LEU A 93 -10.29 -14.00 -0.02
CA LEU A 93 -10.97 -14.45 1.21
C LEU A 93 -11.46 -15.89 1.13
N ILE A 94 -11.95 -16.34 -0.04
CA ILE A 94 -12.43 -17.72 -0.22
C ILE A 94 -11.33 -18.79 -0.18
N HIS A 95 -10.05 -18.38 -0.25
CA HIS A 95 -8.91 -19.28 -0.15
C HIS A 95 -8.32 -19.33 1.26
N LEU A 96 -8.77 -18.46 2.17
CA LEU A 96 -8.28 -18.43 3.55
C LEU A 96 -9.05 -19.44 4.39
N GLU A 97 -8.33 -20.25 5.15
CA GLU A 97 -8.92 -21.31 5.98
C GLU A 97 -9.31 -20.82 7.38
N ASP A 98 -8.63 -19.78 7.88
CA ASP A 98 -8.84 -19.22 9.22
C ASP A 98 -8.48 -17.73 9.31
N GLU A 99 -8.79 -17.12 10.47
CA GLU A 99 -8.49 -15.70 10.76
C GLU A 99 -6.98 -15.42 10.77
N SER A 100 -6.13 -16.40 11.10
CA SER A 100 -4.68 -16.19 11.15
C SER A 100 -4.11 -15.99 9.76
N GLN A 101 -4.63 -16.68 8.75
CA GLN A 101 -4.25 -16.46 7.35
C GLN A 101 -4.74 -15.08 6.84
N LEU A 102 -5.94 -14.64 7.24
CA LEU A 102 -6.40 -13.27 6.97
C LEU A 102 -5.48 -12.24 7.63
N ALA A 103 -5.14 -12.45 8.91
CA ALA A 103 -4.25 -11.58 9.65
C ALA A 103 -2.86 -11.51 9.02
N ALA A 104 -2.32 -12.62 8.49
CA ALA A 104 -1.04 -12.64 7.79
C ALA A 104 -1.06 -11.77 6.52
N VAL A 105 -2.10 -11.91 5.68
CA VAL A 105 -2.27 -11.06 4.49
C VAL A 105 -2.37 -9.59 4.87
N LEU A 106 -3.21 -9.25 5.85
CA LEU A 106 -3.40 -7.86 6.26
C LEU A 106 -2.14 -7.29 6.92
N ALA A 107 -1.43 -8.07 7.73
CA ALA A 107 -0.18 -7.63 8.37
C ALA A 107 0.91 -7.34 7.33
N HIS A 108 1.04 -8.20 6.31
CA HIS A 108 1.94 -7.98 5.18
C HIS A 108 1.64 -6.63 4.47
N GLU A 109 0.37 -6.36 4.16
CA GLU A 109 -0.04 -5.09 3.55
C GLU A 109 0.14 -3.88 4.48
N ILE A 110 -0.08 -4.05 5.79
CA ILE A 110 0.18 -3.01 6.80
C ILE A 110 1.67 -2.66 6.83
N VAL A 111 2.58 -3.64 6.71
CA VAL A 111 4.02 -3.36 6.62
C VAL A 111 4.36 -2.59 5.36
N HIS A 112 3.77 -2.89 4.19
CA HIS A 112 4.00 -2.07 3.00
C HIS A 112 3.69 -0.58 3.21
N ALA A 113 2.59 -0.29 3.90
CA ALA A 113 2.24 1.07 4.29
C ALA A 113 3.17 1.63 5.38
N ALA A 114 3.45 0.86 6.43
CA ALA A 114 4.26 1.29 7.56
C ALA A 114 5.72 1.56 7.16
N ALA A 115 6.31 0.66 6.38
CA ALA A 115 7.68 0.74 5.86
C ALA A 115 7.81 1.66 4.64
N ARG A 116 6.71 2.26 4.17
CA ARG A 116 6.68 3.25 3.09
C ARG A 116 7.17 2.70 1.75
N HIS A 117 6.97 1.40 1.51
CA HIS A 117 7.41 0.72 0.29
C HIS A 117 6.85 1.38 -0.98
N GLY A 118 5.59 1.80 -0.96
CA GLY A 118 4.97 2.57 -2.06
C GLY A 118 5.65 3.90 -2.34
N ALA A 119 5.99 4.67 -1.30
CA ALA A 119 6.70 5.95 -1.47
C ALA A 119 8.14 5.75 -2.00
N THR A 120 8.82 4.70 -1.55
CA THR A 120 10.15 4.33 -2.05
C THR A 120 10.09 3.90 -3.53
N GLN A 121 9.08 3.12 -3.91
CA GLN A 121 8.88 2.70 -5.31
C GLN A 121 8.54 3.88 -6.22
N MET A 122 7.65 4.77 -5.80
CA MET A 122 7.33 6.00 -6.54
C MET A 122 8.58 6.88 -6.69
N THR A 123 9.37 7.04 -5.63
CA THR A 123 10.64 7.79 -5.68
C THR A 123 11.59 7.22 -6.74
N ARG A 124 11.75 5.89 -6.79
CA ARG A 124 12.57 5.22 -7.82
C ARG A 124 12.05 5.48 -9.23
N GLY A 125 10.73 5.41 -9.43
CA GLY A 125 10.09 5.72 -10.72
C GLY A 125 10.33 7.17 -11.17
N MET A 126 10.21 8.13 -10.25
CA MET A 126 10.49 9.54 -10.52
C MET A 126 11.96 9.75 -10.93
N LEU A 127 12.91 9.13 -10.23
CA LEU A 127 14.34 9.24 -10.54
C LEU A 127 14.70 8.60 -11.88
N ALA A 128 14.11 7.44 -12.20
CA ALA A 128 14.32 6.79 -13.50
C ALA A 128 13.85 7.69 -14.65
N ASN A 129 12.67 8.31 -14.52
CA ASN A 129 12.15 9.25 -15.51
C ASN A 129 13.00 10.51 -15.66
N ILE A 130 13.56 11.04 -14.56
CA ILE A 130 14.50 12.16 -14.62
C ILE A 130 15.76 11.77 -15.37
N GLY A 131 16.31 10.58 -15.11
CA GLY A 131 17.49 10.07 -15.81
C GLY A 131 17.27 9.92 -17.31
N LEU A 132 16.12 9.38 -17.73
CA LEU A 132 15.76 9.27 -19.14
C LEU A 132 15.61 10.63 -19.84
N GLN A 133 14.98 11.61 -19.18
CA GLN A 133 14.86 12.97 -19.72
C GLN A 133 16.21 13.68 -19.87
N ALA A 134 17.12 13.48 -18.92
CA ALA A 134 18.47 14.05 -18.99
C ALA A 134 19.28 13.50 -20.18
N LEU A 135 19.02 12.25 -20.61
CA LEU A 135 19.65 11.63 -21.78
C LEU A 135 18.96 11.98 -23.12
N GLY A 136 17.73 12.50 -23.07
CA GLY A 136 16.82 12.59 -24.24
C GLY A 136 16.57 13.99 -24.82
N SER A 137 17.19 15.05 -24.30
CA SER A 137 16.91 16.49 -24.59
C SER A 137 15.79 17.09 -23.72
N ALA A 138 16.08 18.25 -23.10
CA ALA A 138 15.23 18.94 -22.13
C ALA A 138 13.95 19.51 -22.77
N THR A 139 12.80 18.90 -22.48
CA THR A 139 11.51 19.57 -22.65
C THR A 139 11.12 20.24 -21.34
N ASN A 140 11.25 21.57 -21.33
CA ASN A 140 10.72 22.43 -20.28
C ASN A 140 9.20 22.25 -20.20
N ASN A 141 8.71 21.62 -19.13
CA ASN A 141 7.44 21.96 -18.49
C ASN A 141 7.32 21.22 -17.15
N ASN A 142 6.98 21.98 -16.11
CA ASN A 142 6.90 21.62 -14.68
C ASN A 142 6.69 20.09 -14.40
N PRO A 143 7.78 19.31 -14.26
CA PRO A 143 7.73 17.85 -14.35
C PRO A 143 7.19 17.17 -13.10
N LEU A 144 7.01 17.88 -11.99
CA LEU A 144 6.63 17.27 -10.71
C LEU A 144 5.11 17.15 -10.54
N GLY A 145 4.33 18.14 -11.02
CA GLY A 145 2.88 18.19 -10.80
C GLY A 145 2.07 17.21 -11.64
N GLY A 146 2.40 17.07 -12.94
CA GLY A 146 1.73 16.11 -13.84
C GLY A 146 2.21 14.67 -13.67
N MET A 147 3.49 14.49 -13.28
CA MET A 147 4.10 13.17 -13.14
C MET A 147 3.61 12.42 -11.90
N ALA A 148 3.27 13.12 -10.81
CA ALA A 148 2.67 12.50 -9.63
C ALA A 148 1.31 11.82 -9.94
N ALA A 149 0.50 12.43 -10.81
CA ALA A 149 -0.78 11.86 -11.24
C ALA A 149 -0.62 10.66 -12.17
N GLN A 150 0.38 10.69 -13.05
CA GLN A 150 0.61 9.64 -14.07
C GLN A 150 1.41 8.44 -13.54
N LEU A 151 2.35 8.67 -12.61
CA LEU A 151 3.02 7.60 -11.86
C LEU A 151 2.13 7.05 -10.76
N GLY A 152 1.24 7.87 -10.19
CA GLY A 152 0.32 7.46 -9.14
C GLY A 152 -0.63 6.34 -9.53
N THR A 153 -0.98 6.19 -10.81
CA THR A 153 -1.84 5.11 -11.31
C THR A 153 -1.08 3.84 -11.69
N SER A 154 0.16 3.93 -12.14
CA SER A 154 0.96 2.79 -12.62
C SER A 154 1.89 2.19 -11.57
N ALA A 155 2.34 2.97 -10.58
CA ALA A 155 3.32 2.52 -9.59
C ALA A 155 2.75 1.56 -8.54
N TRP A 156 1.53 1.76 -8.03
CA TRP A 156 0.97 0.87 -6.99
C TRP A 156 0.56 -0.51 -7.50
N MET A 157 0.29 -0.65 -8.81
CA MET A 157 0.07 -1.97 -9.44
C MET A 157 1.38 -2.71 -9.71
N SER A 158 2.54 -2.07 -9.55
CA SER A 158 3.83 -2.69 -9.81
C SER A 158 4.32 -3.45 -8.58
N ARG A 159 4.82 -4.67 -8.79
CA ARG A 159 5.31 -5.54 -7.71
C ARG A 159 6.42 -4.85 -6.93
N TYR A 160 6.40 -4.98 -5.61
CA TYR A 160 7.50 -4.47 -4.80
C TYR A 160 8.77 -5.29 -5.04
N GLY A 161 9.92 -4.70 -4.71
CA GLY A 161 11.19 -5.41 -4.80
C GLY A 161 11.28 -6.51 -3.75
N ARG A 162 12.08 -7.56 -4.00
CA ARG A 162 12.25 -8.70 -3.09
C ARG A 162 12.56 -8.31 -1.64
N SER A 163 13.32 -7.25 -1.41
CA SER A 163 13.62 -6.80 -0.04
C SER A 163 12.38 -6.32 0.70
N ALA A 164 11.50 -5.60 0.00
CA ALA A 164 10.25 -5.10 0.58
C ALA A 164 9.29 -6.25 0.92
N GLU A 165 9.19 -7.26 0.04
CA GLU A 165 8.40 -8.48 0.31
C GLU A 165 8.91 -9.23 1.54
N LEU A 166 10.23 -9.45 1.64
CA LEU A 166 10.85 -10.12 2.78
C LEU A 166 10.67 -9.32 4.10
N GLU A 167 10.70 -8.00 4.02
CA GLU A 167 10.41 -7.12 5.16
C GLU A 167 8.94 -7.22 5.56
N SER A 168 8.02 -7.18 4.60
CA SER A 168 6.59 -7.36 4.85
C SER A 168 6.27 -8.71 5.50
N ASP A 169 6.91 -9.79 5.07
CA ASP A 169 6.77 -11.10 5.68
C ASP A 169 7.33 -11.13 7.11
N ALA A 170 8.55 -10.63 7.33
CA ALA A 170 9.21 -10.70 8.63
C ALA A 170 8.51 -9.84 9.69
N TYR A 171 8.23 -8.57 9.39
CA TYR A 171 7.58 -7.65 10.33
C TYR A 171 6.07 -7.87 10.40
N GLY A 172 5.45 -8.44 9.36
CA GLY A 172 4.04 -8.82 9.40
C GLY A 172 3.79 -9.89 10.47
N MET A 173 4.69 -10.88 10.58
CA MET A 173 4.63 -11.87 11.64
C MET A 173 4.80 -11.27 13.03
N ASP A 174 5.66 -10.27 13.19
CA ASP A 174 5.81 -9.54 14.46
C ASP A 174 4.54 -8.76 14.83
N TYR A 175 3.88 -8.10 13.87
CA TYR A 175 2.59 -7.45 14.12
C TYR A 175 1.49 -8.46 14.51
N MET A 176 1.48 -9.66 13.90
CA MET A 176 0.56 -10.72 14.30
C MET A 176 0.81 -11.20 15.73
N VAL A 177 2.06 -11.33 16.16
CA VAL A 177 2.42 -11.74 17.52
C VAL A 177 2.02 -10.70 18.57
N ARG A 178 2.14 -9.40 18.23
CA ARG A 178 1.82 -8.29 19.13
C ARG A 178 0.30 -8.04 19.31
N ALA A 179 -0.52 -8.48 18.37
CA ALA A 179 -1.95 -8.14 18.28
C ALA A 179 -2.87 -9.09 19.07
#